data_AF-C7NNZ5-F1
#
_entry.id   AF-C7NNZ5-F1
#
_cell.length_a   1.000
_cell.length_b   1.000
_cell.length_c   1.000
_cell.angle_alpha   90.00
_cell.angle_beta   90.00
_cell.angle_gamma   90.00
#
_symmetry.space_group_name_H-M   'P 1'
#
loop_
_entity.id
_entity.type
_entity.pdbx_description
1 polymer ?
#
loop_
_entity_poly.entity_id
_entity_poly.type
_entity_poly.pdbx_seq_one_letter_code
_entity_poly.pdbx_strand_id
1 'polypeptide(L)'
;MNDSLTYHINQALTHAEDDRDDPDPDDEKLDVFNQGWRKGVDTDKEDYGERAHSSLSWHNLGYRLGMLFGPTSPGLREEMYYWCVEQMREE
;
A
#
# COMPACT_ATOMS: atom_id res chain seq x y z
N MET A 1 -26.13 -2.95 1.83
CA MET A 1 -25.17 -1.91 2.25
C MET A 1 -23.70 -2.32 2.09
N ASN A 2 -23.37 -3.60 1.82
CA ASN A 2 -21.97 -4.04 1.65
C ASN A 2 -21.33 -3.69 0.30
N ASP A 3 -22.11 -3.64 -0.79
CA ASP A 3 -21.56 -3.43 -2.13
C ASP A 3 -20.84 -2.08 -2.29
N SER A 4 -21.31 -1.04 -1.60
CA SER A 4 -20.68 0.28 -1.64
C SER A 4 -19.30 0.27 -0.98
N LEU A 5 -19.14 -0.40 0.16
CA LEU A 5 -17.86 -0.43 0.89
C LEU A 5 -16.82 -1.24 0.11
N THR A 6 -17.20 -2.41 -0.41
CA THR A 6 -16.32 -3.25 -1.23
C THR A 6 -15.91 -2.55 -2.53
N TYR A 7 -16.82 -1.82 -3.18
CA TYR A 7 -16.52 -1.04 -4.38
C TYR A 7 -15.47 0.06 -4.10
N HIS A 8 -15.59 0.76 -2.98
CA HIS A 8 -14.64 1.81 -2.60
C HIS A 8 -13.26 1.22 -2.24
N ILE A 9 -13.21 0.07 -1.58
CA ILE A 9 -11.96 -0.67 -1.30
C ILE A 9 -11.27 -1.09 -2.61
N ASN A 10 -12.02 -1.61 -3.58
CA ASN A 10 -11.45 -2.04 -4.86
C ASN A 10 -10.89 -0.86 -5.66
N GLN A 11 -11.57 0.28 -5.70
CA GLN A 11 -11.04 1.50 -6.33
C GLN A 11 -9.76 1.99 -5.64
N ALA A 12 -9.69 1.92 -4.31
CA ALA A 12 -8.51 2.32 -3.57
C ALA A 12 -7.27 1.45 -3.87
N LEU A 13 -7.47 0.21 -4.34
CA LEU A 13 -6.40 -0.71 -4.72
C LEU A 13 -5.97 -0.58 -6.19
N THR A 14 -6.83 -0.06 -7.07
CA THR A 14 -6.44 0.24 -8.46
C THR A 14 -5.46 1.42 -8.55
N HIS A 15 -4.64 1.44 -9.60
CA HIS A 15 -3.72 2.53 -9.90
C HIS A 15 -3.68 2.76 -11.42
N ALA A 16 -3.45 4.00 -11.84
CA ALA A 16 -3.29 4.33 -13.26
C ALA A 16 -1.84 4.15 -13.72
N GLU A 17 -0.90 4.38 -12.81
CA GLU A 17 0.55 4.29 -13.05
C GLU A 17 1.19 3.51 -11.89
N ASP A 18 2.14 2.63 -12.21
CA ASP A 18 2.99 1.96 -11.22
C ASP A 18 4.36 2.64 -11.20
N ASP A 19 4.62 3.39 -10.13
CA ASP A 19 5.84 4.18 -9.93
C ASP A 19 6.89 3.42 -9.09
N ARG A 20 6.69 2.12 -8.84
CA ARG A 20 7.72 1.26 -8.24
C ARG A 20 8.75 0.93 -9.32
N ASP A 21 9.62 1.89 -9.61
CA ASP A 21 10.61 1.88 -10.70
C ASP A 21 11.91 1.12 -10.37
N ASP A 22 11.98 0.52 -9.18
CA ASP A 22 13.15 -0.19 -8.68
C ASP A 22 12.94 -1.71 -8.72
N PRO A 23 13.66 -2.47 -9.58
CA PRO A 23 13.53 -3.92 -9.70
C PRO A 23 14.14 -4.70 -8.52
N ASP A 24 14.98 -4.06 -7.71
CA ASP A 24 15.57 -4.65 -6.51
C ASP A 24 15.40 -3.74 -5.29
N PRO A 25 14.14 -3.48 -4.90
CA PRO A 25 13.81 -2.55 -3.83
C PRO A 25 14.29 -3.10 -2.48
N ASP A 26 14.97 -2.26 -1.74
CA ASP A 26 15.77 -2.64 -0.57
C ASP A 26 15.10 -2.25 0.76
N ASP A 27 15.90 -2.24 1.84
CA ASP A 27 15.47 -1.84 3.17
C ASP A 27 14.98 -0.38 3.22
N GLU A 28 15.46 0.51 2.33
CA GLU A 28 14.96 1.89 2.23
C GLU A 28 13.51 1.89 1.74
N LYS A 29 13.20 1.08 0.73
CA LYS A 29 11.82 0.94 0.23
C LYS A 29 10.92 0.22 1.23
N LEU A 30 11.42 -0.73 2.00
CA LEU A 30 10.71 -1.35 3.12
C LEU A 30 10.34 -0.30 4.19
N ASP A 31 11.24 0.62 4.51
CA ASP A 31 10.96 1.70 5.46
C ASP A 31 9.90 2.66 4.95
N VAL A 32 9.93 3.01 3.66
CA VAL A 32 8.90 3.83 3.00
C VAL A 32 7.55 3.12 2.99
N PHE A 33 7.52 1.82 2.69
CA PHE A 33 6.32 0.98 2.78
C PHE A 33 5.74 0.97 4.20
N ASN A 34 6.59 0.79 5.21
CA ASN A 34 6.18 0.79 6.61
C ASN A 34 5.60 2.13 7.09
N GLN A 35 6.13 3.25 6.58
CA GLN A 35 5.57 4.58 6.84
C GLN A 35 4.16 4.70 6.27
N GLY A 36 3.99 4.28 5.02
CA GLY A 36 2.68 4.20 4.36
C GLY A 36 1.70 3.38 5.18
N TRP A 37 2.07 2.15 5.58
CA TRP A 37 1.21 1.28 6.38
C TRP A 37 0.74 1.93 7.67
N ARG A 38 1.66 2.52 8.44
CA ARG A 38 1.32 3.20 9.70
C ARG A 38 0.33 4.35 9.47
N LYS A 39 0.50 5.11 8.39
CA LYS A 39 -0.45 6.15 7.97
C LYS A 39 -1.82 5.56 7.60
N GLY A 40 -1.85 4.45 6.88
CA GLY A 40 -3.09 3.75 6.51
C GLY A 40 -3.85 3.17 7.69
N VAL A 41 -3.15 2.84 8.79
CA VAL A 41 -3.77 2.40 10.05
C VAL A 41 -4.37 3.58 10.83
N ASP A 42 -3.73 4.76 10.77
CA ASP A 42 -4.10 5.97 11.51
C ASP A 42 -4.91 6.93 10.62
N THR A 43 -6.01 6.44 10.05
CA THR A 43 -6.86 7.16 9.08
C THR A 43 -7.53 8.42 9.64
N ASP A 44 -7.59 8.56 10.96
CA ASP A 44 -8.18 9.71 11.65
C ASP A 44 -7.39 11.02 11.44
N LYS A 45 -6.20 10.96 10.82
CA LYS A 45 -5.27 12.10 10.76
C LYS A 45 -5.13 12.77 9.41
N GLU A 46 -5.56 12.18 8.30
CA GLU A 46 -5.49 12.78 6.97
C GLU A 46 -6.19 11.88 5.94
N ASP A 47 -7.21 12.40 5.27
CA ASP A 47 -7.74 11.80 4.04
C ASP A 47 -6.74 12.11 2.91
N TYR A 48 -6.02 11.10 2.44
CA TYR A 48 -5.00 11.27 1.40
C TYR A 48 -5.61 11.56 0.01
N GLY A 49 -6.95 11.59 -0.09
CA GLY A 49 -7.70 12.05 -1.25
C GLY A 49 -7.45 11.21 -2.52
N GLU A 50 -8.08 11.62 -3.63
CA GLU A 50 -7.98 10.93 -4.93
C GLU A 50 -6.53 10.79 -5.46
N ARG A 51 -5.60 11.65 -5.02
CA ARG A 51 -4.20 11.66 -5.50
C ARG A 51 -3.34 10.53 -4.97
N ALA A 52 -3.60 9.99 -3.76
CA ALA A 52 -2.88 8.79 -3.32
C ALA A 52 -3.29 7.52 -4.09
N HIS A 53 -4.40 7.60 -4.83
CA HIS A 53 -4.93 6.50 -5.61
C HIS A 53 -4.47 6.52 -7.08
N SER A 54 -3.95 7.64 -7.60
CA SER A 54 -3.57 7.72 -9.02
C SER A 54 -2.31 6.92 -9.36
N SER A 55 -1.32 6.86 -8.47
CA SER A 55 -0.09 6.07 -8.70
C SER A 55 0.28 5.13 -7.55
N LEU A 56 0.90 4.02 -7.91
CA LEU A 56 1.36 3.00 -6.99
C LEU A 56 2.85 3.21 -6.71
N SER A 57 3.16 3.88 -5.60
CA SER A 57 4.49 3.91 -5.00
C SER A 57 4.58 2.95 -3.81
N TRP A 58 5.78 2.63 -3.32
CA TRP A 58 5.95 1.82 -2.11
C TRP A 58 5.21 2.39 -0.90
N HIS A 59 5.20 3.72 -0.74
CA HIS A 59 4.44 4.39 0.32
C HIS A 59 2.94 4.20 0.14
N ASN A 60 2.41 4.42 -1.07
CA ASN A 60 0.98 4.31 -1.34
C ASN A 60 0.49 2.86 -1.23
N LEU A 61 1.29 1.89 -1.67
CA LEU A 61 1.00 0.47 -1.47
C LEU A 61 0.90 0.15 0.02
N GLY A 62 1.88 0.56 0.82
CA GLY A 62 1.84 0.41 2.27
C GLY A 62 0.59 1.03 2.88
N TYR A 63 0.25 2.27 2.49
CA TYR A 63 -0.95 2.97 2.95
C TYR A 63 -2.24 2.20 2.66
N ARG A 64 -2.42 1.76 1.41
CA ARG A 64 -3.61 1.00 0.99
C ARG A 64 -3.75 -0.30 1.75
N LEU A 65 -2.66 -1.04 1.93
CA LEU A 65 -2.67 -2.29 2.69
C LEU A 65 -2.88 -2.06 4.20
N GLY A 66 -2.36 -0.95 4.74
CA GLY A 66 -2.62 -0.52 6.12
C GLY A 66 -4.09 -0.20 6.37
N MET A 67 -4.76 0.47 5.43
CA MET A 67 -6.21 0.70 5.50
C MET A 67 -7.00 -0.62 5.42
N LEU A 68 -6.55 -1.55 4.58
CA LEU A 68 -7.25 -2.81 4.34
C LEU A 68 -7.11 -3.79 5.52
N PHE A 69 -5.89 -3.95 6.05
CA PHE A 69 -5.58 -4.97 7.05
C PHE A 69 -5.44 -4.43 8.47
N GLY A 70 -5.30 -3.13 8.66
CA GLY A 70 -5.15 -2.52 9.97
C GLY A 70 -3.80 -2.79 10.66
N PRO A 71 -3.71 -2.60 11.98
CA PRO A 71 -2.49 -2.86 12.75
C PRO A 71 -2.05 -4.32 12.65
N THR A 72 -0.76 -4.55 12.36
CA THR A 72 -0.16 -5.90 12.35
C THR A 72 1.31 -5.85 12.78
N SER A 73 1.93 -7.01 12.98
CA SER A 73 3.32 -7.13 13.43
C SER A 73 4.30 -6.59 12.37
N PRO A 74 5.52 -6.16 12.78
CA PRO A 74 6.57 -5.80 11.81
C PRO A 74 6.92 -6.93 10.83
N GLY A 75 7.08 -8.17 11.32
CA GLY A 75 7.45 -9.31 10.48
C GLY A 75 6.40 -9.64 9.41
N LEU A 76 5.10 -9.56 9.74
CA LEU A 76 4.04 -9.77 8.73
C LEU A 76 4.01 -8.66 7.67
N ARG A 77 4.38 -7.43 8.03
CA ARG A 77 4.50 -6.33 7.05
C ARG A 77 5.70 -6.51 6.14
N GLU A 78 6.81 -6.98 6.68
CA GLU A 78 8.03 -7.30 5.94
C GLU A 78 7.80 -8.47 4.97
N GLU A 79 7.17 -9.55 5.42
CA GLU A 79 6.78 -10.68 4.55
C GLU A 79 5.87 -10.22 3.40
N MET A 80 4.87 -9.37 3.69
CA MET A 80 3.98 -8.81 2.69
C MET A 80 4.73 -7.91 1.70
N TYR A 81 5.65 -7.08 2.19
CA TYR A 81 6.50 -6.24 1.36
C TYR A 81 7.30 -7.09 0.37
N TYR A 82 8.05 -8.09 0.85
CA TYR A 82 8.84 -8.94 -0.04
C TYR A 82 7.99 -9.75 -1.01
N TRP A 83 6.79 -10.19 -0.61
CA TRP A 83 5.86 -10.80 -1.54
C TRP A 83 5.46 -9.82 -2.68
N CYS A 84 5.19 -8.56 -2.37
CA CYS A 84 4.88 -7.54 -3.39
C CYS A 84 6.07 -7.23 -4.31
N VAL A 85 7.31 -7.35 -3.80
CA VAL A 85 8.54 -7.23 -4.60
C VAL A 85 8.64 -8.39 -5.59
N GLU A 86 8.45 -9.63 -5.13
CA GLU A 86 8.47 -10.80 -6.01
C GLU A 86 7.37 -10.74 -7.06
N GLN A 87 6.14 -10.35 -6.69
CA GLN A 87 5.04 -10.17 -7.62
C GLN A 87 5.36 -9.13 -8.71
N MET A 88 5.98 -8.01 -8.35
CA MET A 88 6.39 -6.97 -9.29
C MET A 88 7.45 -7.48 -10.29
N ARG A 89 8.23 -8.50 -9.94
CA ARG A 89 9.22 -9.12 -10.85
C ARG A 89 8.58 -10.13 -11.81
N GLU A 90 7.39 -10.64 -11.50
CA GLU A 90 6.65 -11.57 -12.37
C GLU A 90 5.84 -10.86 -13.47
N GLU A 91 5.49 -9.59 -13.25
CA GLU A 91 4.73 -8.73 -14.17
C GLU A 91 5.63 -8.02 -15.21
#